data_AF-A0A951ESF6-F1
#
_entry.id   AF-A0A951ESF6-F1
#
_cell.length_a   1.000
_cell.length_b   1.000
_cell.length_c   1.000
_cell.angle_alpha   90.00
_cell.angle_beta   90.00
_cell.angle_gamma   90.00
#
_symmetry.space_group_name_H-M   'P 1'
#
loop_
_entity.id
_entity.type
_entity.pdbx_description
1 polymer ?
#
loop_
_entity_poly.entity_id
_entity_poly.type
_entity_poly.pdbx_seq_one_letter_code
_entity_poly.pdbx_strand_id
1 'polypeptide(L)'
;MRRILLIAKRDYLQVVTSKGYLIGLVMLPLFIGGGFLVISLTNRGAGKPQRVAILDRTGVSAAAVIQAAKEAAHPTNAPPAARYQPRFIFEEVKPEADETVQLLSLSDQIRSGSLFMAVEIPADVLRSSSASQPAAVRYYTNSAGFDQTGSWLESAVNDGLHRVRLAQQGIDTSRIADIMHTVPVVSMNLVKKDAATGKLIAG
;
A
#
# COMPACT_ATOMS: atom_id res chain seq x y z
N MET A 1 46.31 9.78 -45.43
CA MET A 1 45.71 9.76 -44.07
C MET A 1 45.65 11.14 -43.40
N ARG A 2 46.74 11.93 -43.33
CA ARG A 2 46.78 13.26 -42.68
C ARG A 2 45.71 14.27 -43.14
N ARG A 3 45.37 14.29 -44.44
CA ARG A 3 44.34 15.18 -45.00
C ARG A 3 42.92 14.84 -44.52
N ILE A 4 42.61 13.54 -44.38
CA ILE A 4 41.31 13.06 -43.89
C ILE A 4 41.11 13.48 -42.44
N LEU A 5 42.14 13.32 -41.60
CA LEU A 5 42.11 13.74 -40.19
C LEU A 5 41.93 15.25 -40.02
N LEU A 6 42.51 16.07 -40.91
CA LEU A 6 42.36 17.52 -40.86
C LEU A 6 40.94 17.97 -41.23
N ILE A 7 40.33 17.33 -42.23
CA ILE A 7 38.95 17.59 -42.62
C ILE A 7 38.00 17.16 -41.50
N ALA A 8 38.18 15.95 -40.96
CA ALA A 8 37.40 15.43 -39.85
C ALA A 8 37.49 16.34 -38.61
N LYS A 9 38.69 16.86 -38.28
CA LYS A 9 38.88 17.80 -37.16
C LYS A 9 38.10 19.10 -37.37
N ARG A 10 38.13 19.67 -38.58
CA ARG A 10 37.39 20.90 -38.90
C ARG A 10 35.89 20.67 -38.76
N ASP A 11 35.37 19.62 -39.37
CA ASP A 11 33.93 19.33 -39.38
C ASP A 11 33.44 18.99 -37.98
N TYR A 12 34.22 18.24 -37.19
CA TYR A 12 33.94 17.99 -35.77
C TYR A 12 33.87 19.28 -34.95
N LEU A 13 34.87 20.15 -35.08
CA LEU A 13 34.89 21.43 -34.35
C LEU A 13 33.69 22.29 -34.72
N GLN A 14 33.34 22.38 -36.01
CA GLN A 14 32.20 23.17 -36.46
C GLN A 14 30.86 22.69 -35.87
N VAL A 15 30.69 21.38 -35.70
CA VAL A 15 29.49 20.79 -35.09
C VAL A 15 29.48 21.02 -33.58
N VAL A 16 30.59 20.71 -32.89
CA VAL A 16 30.66 20.73 -31.42
C VAL A 16 30.72 22.14 -30.84
N THR A 17 31.26 23.12 -31.57
CA THR A 17 31.23 24.53 -31.15
C THR A 17 29.96 25.26 -31.59
N SER A 18 29.05 24.59 -32.31
CA SER A 18 27.78 25.21 -32.67
C SER A 18 26.96 25.52 -31.42
N LYS A 19 26.29 26.67 -31.41
CA LYS A 19 25.44 27.07 -30.28
C LYS A 19 24.37 26.02 -29.98
N GLY A 20 23.78 25.41 -31.02
CA GLY A 20 22.78 24.35 -30.87
C GLY A 20 23.33 23.11 -30.17
N TYR A 21 24.53 22.64 -30.52
CA TYR A 21 25.15 21.49 -29.89
C TYR A 21 25.49 21.76 -28.42
N LEU A 22 26.11 22.90 -28.11
CA LEU A 22 26.44 23.28 -26.73
C LEU A 22 25.18 23.46 -25.86
N ILE A 23 24.12 24.09 -26.39
CA ILE A 23 22.85 24.24 -25.69
C ILE A 23 22.22 22.88 -25.43
N GLY A 24 22.17 21.98 -26.43
CA GLY A 24 21.63 20.63 -26.28
C GLY A 24 22.41 19.79 -25.27
N LEU A 25 23.74 19.87 -25.30
CA LEU A 25 24.64 19.14 -24.39
C LEU A 25 24.41 19.50 -22.92
N VAL A 26 24.06 20.76 -22.64
CA VAL A 26 23.77 21.23 -21.26
C VAL A 26 22.29 21.07 -20.90
N MET A 27 21.37 21.40 -21.80
CA MET A 27 19.93 21.33 -21.54
C MET A 27 19.46 19.88 -21.31
N LEU A 28 19.92 18.91 -22.10
CA LEU A 28 19.49 17.52 -21.98
C LEU A 28 19.74 16.93 -20.58
N PRO A 29 20.97 16.96 -20.02
CA PRO A 29 21.20 16.47 -18.66
C PRO A 29 20.55 17.36 -17.60
N LEU A 30 20.32 18.66 -17.87
CA LEU A 30 19.62 19.53 -16.93
C LEU A 30 18.13 19.19 -16.84
N PHE A 31 17.48 18.84 -17.96
CA PHE A 31 16.10 18.35 -17.94
C PHE A 31 15.99 17.00 -17.26
N ILE A 32 16.86 16.04 -17.61
CA ILE A 32 16.85 14.70 -17.02
C ILE A 32 17.21 14.76 -15.53
N GLY A 33 18.33 15.43 -15.20
CA GLY A 33 18.82 15.56 -13.83
C GLY A 33 17.97 16.48 -12.96
N GLY A 34 17.45 17.56 -13.52
CA GLY A 34 16.52 18.48 -12.84
C GLY A 34 15.19 17.81 -12.50
N GLY A 35 14.63 17.02 -13.43
CA GLY A 35 13.44 16.20 -13.16
C GLY A 35 13.68 15.19 -12.04
N PHE A 36 14.83 14.51 -12.05
CA PHE A 36 15.20 13.56 -11.00
C PHE A 36 15.37 14.23 -9.63
N LEU A 37 15.90 15.46 -9.60
CA LEU A 37 16.06 16.24 -8.38
C LEU A 37 14.71 16.66 -7.78
N VAL A 38 13.75 17.08 -8.59
CA VAL A 38 12.39 17.41 -8.14
C VAL A 38 11.68 16.17 -7.56
N ILE A 39 11.77 15.03 -8.25
CA ILE A 39 11.21 13.76 -7.76
C ILE A 39 11.90 13.32 -6.46
N SER A 40 13.23 13.44 -6.38
CA SER A 40 13.99 13.09 -5.18
C SER A 40 13.65 13.99 -3.99
N LEU A 41 13.50 15.30 -4.18
CA LEU A 41 13.06 16.21 -3.10
C LEU A 41 11.63 15.91 -2.65
N THR A 42 10.77 15.49 -3.57
CA THR A 42 9.38 15.09 -3.25
C THR A 42 9.34 13.76 -2.48
N ASN A 43 10.27 12.84 -2.78
CA ASN A 43 10.37 11.52 -2.16
C ASN A 43 11.26 11.48 -0.90
N ARG A 44 11.83 12.61 -0.45
CA ARG A 44 12.72 12.70 0.74
C ARG A 44 12.00 12.73 2.08
N GLY A 45 10.91 12.00 2.20
CA GLY A 45 10.23 11.79 3.48
C GLY A 45 10.20 10.30 3.81
N ALA A 46 11.02 9.88 4.76
CA ALA A 46 10.54 8.87 5.71
C ALA A 46 9.19 9.40 6.22
N GLY A 47 8.11 8.68 5.86
CA GLY A 47 6.82 9.27 5.51
C GLY A 47 6.22 10.17 6.57
N LYS A 48 5.80 11.37 6.16
CA LYS A 48 4.88 12.18 6.98
C LYS A 48 3.70 11.28 7.39
N PRO A 49 3.24 11.36 8.65
CA PRO A 49 2.11 10.55 9.08
C PRO A 49 0.92 10.79 8.16
N GLN A 50 0.36 9.70 7.63
CA GLN A 50 -0.75 9.75 6.68
C GLN A 50 -2.05 9.53 7.46
N ARG A 51 -2.88 10.57 7.54
CA ARG A 51 -4.15 10.51 8.28
C ARG A 51 -5.21 9.80 7.43
N VAL A 52 -5.87 8.80 8.01
CA VAL A 52 -6.93 8.02 7.39
C VAL A 52 -8.20 8.20 8.21
N ALA A 53 -9.21 8.80 7.60
CA ALA A 53 -10.53 8.96 8.21
C ALA A 53 -11.38 7.71 7.96
N ILE A 54 -11.96 7.13 9.01
CA ILE A 54 -12.90 6.01 8.92
C ILE A 54 -14.29 6.52 9.29
N LEU A 55 -15.14 6.68 8.28
CA LEU A 55 -16.55 7.04 8.41
C LEU A 55 -17.36 5.75 8.61
N ASP A 56 -17.81 5.52 9.84
CA ASP A 56 -18.57 4.31 10.20
C ASP A 56 -20.07 4.59 10.35
N ARG A 57 -20.86 4.16 9.36
CA ARG A 57 -22.32 4.25 9.41
C ARG A 57 -22.98 3.08 10.13
N THR A 58 -22.23 2.05 10.53
CA THR A 58 -22.73 0.95 11.36
C THR A 58 -22.78 1.33 12.84
N GLY A 59 -21.94 2.28 13.26
CA GLY A 59 -21.79 2.73 14.65
C GLY A 59 -21.02 1.78 15.56
N VAL A 60 -20.54 0.65 15.06
CA VAL A 60 -19.87 -0.40 15.86
C VAL A 60 -18.61 -0.97 15.20
N SER A 61 -18.34 -0.65 13.94
CA SER A 61 -17.29 -1.28 13.14
C SER A 61 -15.97 -0.52 13.18
N ALA A 62 -16.00 0.80 13.42
CA ALA A 62 -14.82 1.67 13.37
C ALA A 62 -13.66 1.12 14.20
N ALA A 63 -13.89 0.82 15.48
CA ALA A 63 -12.83 0.36 16.39
C ALA A 63 -12.16 -0.94 15.91
N ALA A 64 -12.95 -1.92 15.45
CA ALA A 64 -12.43 -3.20 14.97
C ALA A 64 -11.65 -3.05 13.66
N VAL A 65 -12.14 -2.22 12.73
CA VAL A 65 -11.46 -1.94 11.45
C VAL A 65 -10.17 -1.15 11.68
N ILE A 66 -10.17 -0.14 12.55
CA ILE A 66 -8.96 0.60 12.93
C ILE A 66 -7.91 -0.35 13.51
N GLN A 67 -8.32 -1.27 14.38
CA GLN A 67 -7.41 -2.22 15.00
C GLN A 67 -6.80 -3.18 13.95
N ALA A 68 -7.62 -3.76 13.09
CA ALA A 68 -7.16 -4.62 12.01
C ALA A 68 -6.23 -3.88 11.03
N ALA A 69 -6.53 -2.61 10.72
CA ALA A 69 -5.69 -1.77 9.85
C ALA A 69 -4.32 -1.45 10.48
N LYS A 70 -4.26 -1.22 11.79
CA LYS A 70 -2.98 -1.05 12.51
C LYS A 70 -2.14 -2.31 12.48
N GLU A 71 -2.76 -3.47 12.68
CA GLU A 71 -2.11 -4.79 12.62
C GLU A 71 -1.57 -5.08 11.21
N ALA A 72 -2.37 -4.84 10.17
CA ALA A 72 -1.97 -5.04 8.78
C ALA A 72 -0.85 -4.09 8.33
N ALA A 73 -0.87 -2.84 8.77
CA ALA A 73 0.15 -1.84 8.45
C ALA A 73 1.50 -2.08 9.18
N HIS A 74 1.51 -2.85 10.27
CA HIS A 74 2.72 -3.17 11.04
C HIS A 74 2.83 -4.69 11.28
N PRO A 75 3.12 -5.49 10.24
CA PRO A 75 3.33 -6.92 10.45
C PRO A 75 4.52 -7.14 11.40
N THR A 76 4.29 -7.82 12.51
CA THR A 76 5.29 -8.12 13.56
C THR A 76 6.53 -8.86 13.02
N ASN A 77 6.41 -9.51 11.86
CA ASN A 77 7.47 -10.27 11.19
C ASN A 77 8.05 -9.58 9.94
N ALA A 78 7.79 -8.29 9.73
CA ALA A 78 8.27 -7.59 8.54
C ALA A 78 9.82 -7.41 8.55
N PRO A 79 10.53 -7.74 7.46
CA PRO A 79 11.97 -7.50 7.37
C PRO A 79 12.30 -6.01 7.52
N PRO A 80 13.51 -5.63 7.97
CA PRO A 80 13.87 -4.23 8.28
C PRO A 80 13.63 -3.25 7.11
N ALA A 81 13.74 -3.72 5.87
CA ALA A 81 13.48 -2.94 4.66
C ALA A 81 11.99 -2.59 4.44
N ALA A 82 11.05 -3.35 5.03
CA ALA A 82 9.61 -3.09 4.96
C ALA A 82 9.11 -2.06 6.00
N ARG A 83 10.00 -1.57 6.88
CA ARG A 83 9.70 -0.52 7.88
C ARG A 83 9.63 0.90 7.31
N TYR A 84 9.90 1.08 6.02
CA TYR A 84 9.77 2.35 5.30
C TYR A 84 8.33 2.67 4.86
N GLN A 85 7.34 1.91 5.34
CA GLN A 85 5.93 2.20 5.06
C GLN A 85 5.47 3.48 5.77
N PRO A 86 4.61 4.28 5.12
CA PRO A 86 4.06 5.48 5.73
C PRO A 86 3.32 5.12 7.04
N ARG A 87 3.56 5.92 8.09
CA ARG A 87 2.90 5.72 9.38
C ARG A 87 1.45 6.20 9.26
N PHE A 88 0.53 5.27 9.01
CA PHE A 88 -0.90 5.57 8.97
C PHE A 88 -1.42 5.93 10.38
N ILE A 89 -2.13 7.05 10.48
CA ILE A 89 -2.85 7.47 11.67
C ILE A 89 -4.33 7.39 11.35
N PHE A 90 -5.02 6.45 11.97
CA PHE A 90 -6.46 6.26 11.77
C PHE A 90 -7.26 7.09 12.77
N GLU A 91 -8.30 7.75 12.28
CA GLU A 91 -9.29 8.48 13.09
C GLU A 91 -10.70 8.07 12.70
N GLU A 92 -11.57 7.92 13.69
CA GLU A 92 -12.99 7.67 13.46
C GLU A 92 -13.72 8.99 13.21
N VAL A 93 -14.53 9.02 12.17
CA VAL A 93 -15.43 10.13 11.83
C VAL A 93 -16.86 9.68 12.05
N LYS A 94 -17.58 10.38 12.91
CA LYS A 94 -18.99 10.08 13.18
C LYS A 94 -19.85 10.52 12.01
N PRO A 95 -20.87 9.74 11.61
CA PRO A 95 -21.83 10.16 10.59
C PRO A 95 -22.53 11.47 10.97
N GLU A 96 -22.63 12.37 9.99
CA GLU A 96 -23.41 13.61 10.09
C GLU A 96 -24.78 13.45 9.43
N ALA A 97 -25.71 14.37 9.72
CA ALA A 97 -27.07 14.34 9.17
C ALA A 97 -27.11 14.50 7.64
N ASP A 98 -26.19 15.31 7.07
CA ASP A 98 -26.06 15.49 5.63
C ASP A 98 -24.84 14.73 5.11
N GLU A 99 -25.11 13.57 4.50
CA GLU A 99 -24.07 12.69 3.96
C GLU A 99 -23.27 13.34 2.84
N THR A 100 -23.92 14.18 2.02
CA THR A 100 -23.30 14.79 0.84
C THR A 100 -22.32 15.87 1.27
N VAL A 101 -22.74 16.72 2.21
CA VAL A 101 -21.88 17.76 2.79
C VAL A 101 -20.70 17.15 3.52
N GLN A 102 -20.92 16.08 4.28
CA GLN A 102 -19.83 15.40 4.99
C GLN A 102 -18.80 14.79 4.03
N LEU A 103 -19.26 14.09 2.98
CA LEU A 103 -18.36 13.49 1.99
C LEU A 103 -17.57 14.55 1.20
N LEU A 104 -18.21 15.68 0.90
CA LEU A 104 -17.54 16.81 0.26
C LEU A 104 -16.43 17.39 1.16
N SER A 105 -16.71 17.58 2.45
CA SER A 105 -15.72 18.05 3.44
C SER A 105 -14.52 17.11 3.55
N LEU A 106 -14.75 15.79 3.60
CA LEU A 106 -13.67 14.80 3.60
C LEU A 106 -12.85 14.84 2.30
N SER A 107 -13.52 15.03 1.16
CA SER A 107 -12.86 15.15 -0.15
C SER A 107 -12.00 16.42 -0.25
N ASP A 108 -12.46 17.55 0.29
CA ASP A 108 -11.70 18.79 0.34
C ASP A 108 -10.46 18.66 1.25
N GLN A 109 -10.60 17.95 2.37
CA GLN A 109 -9.47 17.63 3.24
C GLN A 109 -8.42 16.76 2.52
N ILE A 110 -8.85 15.75 1.76
CA ILE A 110 -7.96 14.93 0.92
C ILE A 110 -7.26 15.81 -0.13
N ARG A 111 -7.99 16.71 -0.81
CA ARG A 111 -7.44 17.61 -1.83
C ARG A 111 -6.42 18.59 -1.25
N SER A 112 -6.66 19.07 -0.03
CA SER A 112 -5.74 19.96 0.70
C SER A 112 -4.52 19.24 1.28
N GLY A 113 -4.52 17.90 1.32
CA GLY A 113 -3.45 17.08 1.90
C GLY A 113 -3.51 16.95 3.43
N SER A 114 -4.58 17.40 4.08
CA SER A 114 -4.79 17.22 5.53
C SER A 114 -5.23 15.81 5.91
N LEU A 115 -5.86 15.11 4.95
CA LEU A 115 -6.16 13.68 4.96
C LEU A 115 -5.45 13.00 3.79
N PHE A 116 -5.00 11.78 4.01
CA PHE A 116 -4.50 10.92 2.94
C PHE A 116 -5.64 10.15 2.25
N MET A 117 -6.60 9.66 3.06
CA MET A 117 -7.70 8.84 2.60
C MET A 117 -8.91 8.96 3.54
N ALA A 118 -10.10 8.80 2.98
CA ALA A 118 -11.32 8.53 3.73
C ALA A 118 -11.89 7.15 3.33
N VAL A 119 -12.33 6.37 4.31
CA VAL A 119 -12.96 5.05 4.14
C VAL A 119 -14.38 5.14 4.68
N GLU A 120 -15.37 4.88 3.84
CA GLU A 120 -16.79 4.86 4.19
C GLU A 120 -17.28 3.42 4.34
N ILE A 121 -17.69 3.08 5.56
CA ILE A 121 -18.33 1.81 5.91
C ILE A 121 -19.85 2.03 5.93
N PRO A 122 -20.60 1.47 4.98
CA PRO A 122 -22.04 1.67 4.92
C PRO A 122 -22.77 0.86 6.01
N ALA A 123 -23.95 1.33 6.43
CA ALA A 123 -24.69 0.77 7.57
C ALA A 123 -25.14 -0.69 7.37
N ASP A 124 -25.28 -1.11 6.12
CA ASP A 124 -25.75 -2.42 5.70
C ASP A 124 -24.63 -3.46 5.52
N VAL A 125 -23.36 -3.08 5.67
CA VAL A 125 -22.21 -3.99 5.46
C VAL A 125 -22.19 -5.19 6.40
N LEU A 126 -22.84 -5.08 7.56
CA LEU A 126 -22.92 -6.18 8.54
C LEU A 126 -24.04 -7.18 8.20
N ARG A 127 -24.93 -6.85 7.26
CA ARG A 127 -25.99 -7.76 6.82
C ARG A 127 -25.41 -8.84 5.91
N SER A 128 -25.99 -10.05 5.97
CA SER A 128 -25.48 -11.23 5.27
C SER A 128 -25.40 -11.01 3.75
N SER A 129 -24.34 -11.55 3.13
CA SER A 129 -23.98 -11.47 1.71
C SER A 129 -25.00 -12.09 0.73
N SER A 130 -26.20 -12.45 1.20
CA SER A 130 -27.26 -13.06 0.40
C SER A 130 -28.09 -12.03 -0.40
N ALA A 131 -27.75 -10.74 -0.33
CA ALA A 131 -28.41 -9.71 -1.12
C ALA A 131 -27.88 -9.70 -2.56
N SER A 132 -28.76 -9.48 -3.53
CA SER A 132 -28.44 -9.40 -4.97
C SER A 132 -27.43 -8.29 -5.32
N GLN A 133 -27.23 -7.33 -4.41
CA GLN A 133 -26.13 -6.37 -4.44
C GLN A 133 -25.54 -6.26 -3.02
N PRO A 134 -24.33 -6.77 -2.78
CA PRO A 134 -23.69 -6.65 -1.48
C PRO A 134 -23.29 -5.19 -1.23
N ALA A 135 -23.47 -4.75 0.01
CA ALA A 135 -22.97 -3.46 0.47
C ALA A 135 -21.45 -3.40 0.32
N ALA A 136 -20.95 -2.35 -0.35
CA ALA A 136 -19.53 -2.17 -0.61
C ALA A 136 -18.95 -1.05 0.26
N VAL A 137 -17.82 -1.33 0.91
CA VAL A 137 -17.00 -0.30 1.55
C VAL A 137 -16.34 0.54 0.46
N ARG A 138 -16.43 1.86 0.59
CA ARG A 138 -15.88 2.82 -0.39
C ARG A 138 -14.66 3.51 0.22
N TYR A 139 -13.66 3.81 -0.60
CA TYR A 139 -12.53 4.63 -0.17
C TYR A 139 -12.24 5.74 -1.18
N TYR A 140 -11.69 6.84 -0.68
CA TYR A 140 -11.42 8.06 -1.44
C TYR A 140 -10.00 8.52 -1.16
N THR A 141 -9.18 8.72 -2.20
CA THR A 141 -7.81 9.23 -2.08
C THR A 141 -7.37 9.93 -3.38
N ASN A 142 -6.41 10.87 -3.27
CA ASN A 142 -5.78 11.54 -4.41
C ASN A 142 -4.42 10.90 -4.79
N SER A 143 -4.07 9.76 -4.18
CA SER A 143 -2.81 9.06 -4.43
C SER A 143 -2.93 8.09 -5.61
N ALA A 144 -2.44 8.50 -6.78
CA ALA A 144 -2.27 7.59 -7.91
C ALA A 144 -1.31 6.44 -7.54
N GLY A 145 -1.74 5.19 -7.71
CA GLY A 145 -0.94 4.00 -7.39
C GLY A 145 -1.26 3.34 -6.03
N PHE A 146 -2.18 3.90 -5.23
CA PHE A 146 -2.68 3.20 -4.03
C PHE A 146 -3.35 1.87 -4.39
N ASP A 147 -3.94 1.79 -5.57
CA ASP A 147 -4.55 0.63 -6.21
C ASP A 147 -3.61 -0.59 -6.33
N GLN A 148 -2.28 -0.42 -6.42
CA GLN A 148 -1.31 -1.54 -6.34
C GLN A 148 -0.93 -1.92 -4.89
N THR A 149 -1.23 -1.07 -3.92
CA THR A 149 -1.00 -1.27 -2.49
C THR A 149 -2.29 -1.55 -1.71
N GLY A 150 -3.47 -1.56 -2.35
CA GLY A 150 -4.78 -1.63 -1.70
C GLY A 150 -5.16 -2.99 -1.10
N SER A 151 -4.39 -4.06 -1.35
CA SER A 151 -4.69 -5.40 -0.83
C SER A 151 -4.71 -5.45 0.70
N TRP A 152 -3.87 -4.65 1.38
CA TRP A 152 -3.85 -4.63 2.85
C TRP A 152 -5.09 -3.96 3.42
N LEU A 153 -5.61 -2.89 2.78
CA LEU A 153 -6.78 -2.15 3.28
C LEU A 153 -8.03 -3.01 3.16
N GLU A 154 -8.20 -3.68 2.02
CA GLU A 154 -9.29 -4.62 1.82
C GLU A 154 -9.25 -5.75 2.87
N SER A 155 -8.08 -6.36 3.09
CA SER A 155 -7.90 -7.38 4.14
C SER A 155 -8.25 -6.82 5.52
N ALA A 156 -7.70 -5.66 5.88
CA ALA A 156 -7.93 -5.05 7.20
C ALA A 156 -9.40 -4.71 7.45
N VAL A 157 -10.08 -4.14 6.45
CA VAL A 157 -11.52 -3.85 6.51
C VAL A 157 -12.30 -5.13 6.69
N ASN A 158 -12.05 -6.14 5.85
CA ASN A 158 -12.75 -7.42 5.93
C ASN A 158 -12.50 -8.12 7.28
N ASP A 159 -11.27 -8.14 7.77
CA ASP A 159 -10.92 -8.72 9.07
C ASP A 159 -11.63 -8.00 10.22
N GLY A 160 -11.66 -6.66 10.19
CA GLY A 160 -12.40 -5.86 11.17
C GLY A 160 -13.90 -6.17 11.13
N LEU A 161 -14.51 -6.20 9.94
CA LEU A 161 -15.93 -6.51 9.77
C LEU A 161 -16.27 -7.95 10.17
N HIS A 162 -15.40 -8.93 9.88
CA HIS A 162 -15.55 -10.30 10.34
C HIS A 162 -15.59 -10.37 11.87
N ARG A 163 -14.66 -9.67 12.56
CA ARG A 163 -14.64 -9.64 14.03
C ARG A 163 -15.93 -9.07 14.61
N VAL A 164 -16.47 -8.02 14.01
CA VAL A 164 -17.75 -7.42 14.43
C VAL A 164 -18.91 -8.38 14.23
N ARG A 165 -19.02 -9.02 13.06
CA ARG A 165 -20.09 -10.01 12.78
C ARG A 165 -20.02 -11.20 13.74
N LEU A 166 -18.82 -11.72 14.01
CA LEU A 166 -18.60 -12.83 14.94
C LEU A 166 -18.99 -12.44 16.37
N ALA A 167 -18.58 -11.24 16.83
CA ALA A 167 -18.94 -10.73 18.15
C ALA A 167 -20.46 -10.54 18.31
N GLN A 168 -21.15 -10.07 17.26
CA GLN A 168 -22.63 -9.95 17.25
C GLN A 168 -23.35 -11.31 17.35
N GLN A 169 -22.69 -12.40 16.95
CA GLN A 169 -23.19 -13.77 17.11
C GLN A 169 -22.74 -14.43 18.43
N GLY A 170 -22.09 -13.67 19.33
CA GLY A 170 -21.57 -14.19 20.60
C GLY A 170 -20.34 -15.09 20.46
N ILE A 171 -19.66 -15.06 19.31
CA ILE A 171 -18.45 -15.85 19.07
C ILE A 171 -17.24 -15.05 19.56
N ASP A 172 -16.49 -15.64 20.50
CA ASP A 172 -15.26 -15.06 21.03
C ASP A 172 -14.14 -15.12 19.98
N THR A 173 -13.79 -13.97 19.41
CA THR A 173 -12.79 -13.85 18.34
C THR A 173 -11.35 -13.99 18.82
N SER A 174 -11.10 -13.89 20.14
CA SER A 174 -9.75 -13.99 20.71
C SER A 174 -9.11 -15.36 20.49
N ARG A 175 -9.93 -16.41 20.39
CA ARG A 175 -9.46 -17.79 20.15
C ARG A 175 -9.43 -18.19 18.69
N ILE A 176 -10.10 -17.45 17.81
CA ILE A 176 -10.23 -17.85 16.40
C ILE A 176 -8.87 -17.85 15.70
N ALA A 177 -8.02 -16.86 15.98
CA ALA A 177 -6.67 -16.82 15.42
C ALA A 177 -5.84 -18.04 15.82
N ASP A 178 -5.98 -18.48 17.07
CA ASP A 178 -5.32 -19.68 17.59
C ASP A 178 -5.93 -20.97 17.00
N ILE A 179 -7.23 -20.99 16.73
CA ILE A 179 -7.90 -22.13 16.07
C ILE A 179 -7.51 -22.23 14.59
N MET A 180 -7.39 -21.09 13.91
CA MET A 180 -7.14 -20.99 12.46
C MET A 180 -5.65 -20.93 12.11
N HIS A 181 -4.74 -21.16 13.06
CA HIS A 181 -3.32 -21.13 12.78
C HIS A 181 -2.96 -22.15 11.69
N THR A 182 -2.27 -21.70 10.66
CA THR A 182 -1.82 -22.59 9.58
C THR A 182 -0.67 -23.46 10.08
N VAL A 183 -0.82 -24.77 9.94
CA VAL A 183 0.28 -25.71 10.19
C VAL A 183 1.18 -25.75 8.95
N PRO A 184 2.49 -25.48 9.07
CA PRO A 184 3.39 -25.51 7.92
C PRO A 184 3.48 -26.93 7.37
N VAL A 185 3.11 -27.10 6.11
CA VAL A 185 3.34 -28.35 5.38
C VAL A 185 4.77 -28.30 4.83
N VAL A 186 5.66 -29.08 5.44
CA VAL A 186 7.06 -29.16 5.04
C VAL A 186 7.27 -30.38 4.14
N SER A 187 7.89 -30.16 2.98
CA SER A 187 8.33 -31.26 2.11
C SER A 187 9.55 -31.94 2.75
N MET A 188 9.47 -33.25 2.95
CA MET A 188 10.57 -34.08 3.43
C MET A 188 11.13 -34.93 2.29
N ASN A 189 12.43 -35.21 2.32
CA ASN A 189 13.04 -36.20 1.43
C ASN A 189 12.50 -37.61 1.75
N LEU A 190 12.50 -38.49 0.74
CA LEU A 190 12.15 -39.90 0.93
C LEU A 190 13.10 -40.53 1.94
N VAL A 191 12.59 -41.43 2.79
CA VAL A 191 13.41 -42.17 3.75
C VAL A 191 13.73 -43.57 3.22
N LYS A 192 14.93 -44.07 3.53
CA LYS A 192 15.35 -45.45 3.28
C LYS A 192 15.61 -46.16 4.60
N LYS A 193 15.42 -47.47 4.63
CA LYS A 193 15.77 -48.30 5.79
C LYS A 193 17.23 -48.71 5.68
N ASP A 194 18.03 -48.38 6.69
CA ASP A 194 19.41 -48.84 6.83
C ASP A 194 19.43 -50.36 7.02
N ALA A 195 20.16 -51.08 6.16
CA ALA A 195 20.15 -52.54 6.14
C ALA A 195 20.89 -53.19 7.32
N ALA A 196 21.84 -52.49 7.94
CA ALA A 196 22.65 -53.01 9.05
C ALA A 196 21.99 -52.74 10.41
N THR A 197 21.31 -51.60 10.55
CA THR A 197 20.75 -51.13 11.83
C THR A 197 19.23 -51.12 11.88
N GLY A 198 18.56 -51.26 10.72
CA GLY A 198 17.11 -51.24 10.59
C GLY A 198 16.45 -49.88 10.79
N LYS A 199 17.23 -48.81 11.02
CA LYS A 199 16.71 -47.45 11.24
C LYS A 199 16.37 -46.74 9.93
N LEU A 200 15.46 -45.78 9.98
CA LEU A 200 15.16 -44.90 8.85
C LEU A 200 16.24 -43.82 8.72
N ILE A 201 16.82 -43.68 7.53
CA ILE A 201 17.76 -42.64 7.15
C ILE A 201 17.19 -41.84 5.97
N ALA A 202 17.63 -40.59 5.79
CA ALA A 202 17.30 -39.82 4.59
C ALA A 202 17.81 -40.58 3.35
N GLY A 203 16.95 -40.67 2.32
CA GLY A 203 17.15 -41.50 1.14
C GLY A 203 17.93 -40.85 0.01
#